data_AF-A0AAU7BV93-F1
#
_entry.id   AF-A0AAU7BV93-F1
#
_cell.length_a   1.000
_cell.length_b   1.000
_cell.length_c   1.000
_cell.angle_alpha   90.00
_cell.angle_beta   90.00
_cell.angle_gamma   90.00
#
_symmetry.space_group_name_H-M   'P 1'
#
loop_
_entity.id
_entity.type
_entity.pdbx_description
1 polymer ?
#
loop_
_entity_poly.entity_id
_entity_poly.type
_entity_poly.pdbx_seq_one_letter_code
_entity_poly.pdbx_strand_id
1 'polypeptide(L)'
;MTFKHFIITRFNLSQKWDKDSLGNEVLDDDWLKKRFQLFEDYCFPSLKSQTNKNFEWWVFFDTATPNLYKEEIEKLSALLPNFMPKFKESYQDFQDTLAKDLLEEIHGKNLDVIITTRLDNDDVFSNNAVAALQNNLVDYKCILEMPIGYNLEIGKVNKLRKMNYLLNPFISLLENVQNNQSIETVYAHQHGEWTHLKKINVTKKPHWIQVIHGNNVSNQVKGKEIFAFGALKGFTFNKPKFSTSNDIKLAKKQIKKKIKSILNR
;
A
#
# COMPACT_ATOMS: atom_id res chain seq x y z
N MET A 1 14.50 -21.98 -3.01
CA MET A 1 13.10 -21.63 -3.30
C MET A 1 13.08 -20.59 -4.38
N THR A 2 12.64 -20.94 -5.59
CA THR A 2 12.43 -20.00 -6.70
C THR A 2 11.08 -19.32 -6.51
N PHE A 3 11.00 -18.01 -6.77
CA PHE A 3 9.77 -17.27 -6.55
C PHE A 3 9.60 -16.10 -7.49
N LYS A 4 8.37 -15.60 -7.56
CA LYS A 4 8.03 -14.31 -8.16
C LYS A 4 7.20 -13.48 -7.19
N HIS A 5 7.46 -12.19 -7.11
CA HIS A 5 6.74 -11.27 -6.23
C HIS A 5 6.06 -10.18 -7.06
N PHE A 6 4.75 -10.07 -6.92
CA PHE A 6 3.91 -9.05 -7.51
C PHE A 6 3.38 -8.13 -6.41
N ILE A 7 3.67 -6.83 -6.52
CA ILE A 7 2.96 -5.80 -5.79
C ILE A 7 1.83 -5.33 -6.68
N ILE A 8 0.61 -5.25 -6.15
CA ILE A 8 -0.60 -4.98 -6.91
C ILE A 8 -1.26 -3.73 -6.33
N THR A 9 -1.49 -2.76 -7.21
CA THR A 9 -2.15 -1.50 -6.89
C THR A 9 -3.32 -1.30 -7.85
N ARG A 10 -4.52 -1.09 -7.30
CA ARG A 10 -5.67 -0.62 -8.07
C ARG A 10 -5.64 0.90 -8.08
N PHE A 11 -5.64 1.51 -9.27
CA PHE A 11 -5.45 2.96 -9.38
C PHE A 11 -6.77 3.72 -9.46
N ASN A 12 -7.50 3.57 -10.56
CA ASN A 12 -8.75 4.30 -10.86
C ASN A 12 -9.79 3.40 -11.53
N LEU A 13 -9.77 2.09 -11.26
CA LEU A 13 -10.72 1.14 -11.82
C LEU A 13 -12.16 1.51 -11.43
N SER A 14 -13.00 1.82 -12.41
CA SER A 14 -14.42 2.10 -12.19
C SER A 14 -15.19 0.84 -11.80
N GLN A 15 -16.21 0.97 -10.97
CA GLN A 15 -17.29 -0.01 -10.96
C GLN A 15 -18.19 0.27 -12.16
N LYS A 16 -18.68 -0.77 -12.85
CA LYS A 16 -19.59 -0.63 -14.01
C LYS A 16 -20.87 0.18 -13.73
N TRP A 17 -21.13 0.52 -12.45
CA TRP A 17 -22.29 1.25 -11.95
C TRP A 17 -21.93 2.55 -11.20
N ASP A 18 -20.71 3.06 -11.31
CA ASP A 18 -20.24 4.26 -10.59
C ASP A 18 -20.89 5.55 -11.13
N LYS A 19 -22.18 5.68 -10.88
CA LYS A 19 -22.90 6.94 -10.84
C LYS A 19 -23.17 7.27 -9.37
N ASP A 20 -22.87 8.49 -8.95
CA ASP A 20 -23.31 8.97 -7.65
C ASP A 20 -24.86 8.97 -7.55
N SER A 21 -25.41 9.28 -6.37
CA SER A 21 -26.86 9.41 -6.17
C SER A 21 -27.55 10.48 -7.04
N LEU A 22 -26.78 11.23 -7.84
CA LEU A 22 -27.22 12.29 -8.76
C LEU A 22 -26.94 11.94 -10.23
N GLY A 23 -26.36 10.77 -10.54
CA GLY A 23 -26.10 10.32 -11.91
C GLY A 23 -24.75 10.73 -12.51
N ASN A 24 -23.88 11.40 -11.76
CA ASN A 24 -22.57 11.87 -12.25
C ASN A 24 -21.50 10.77 -12.13
N GLU A 25 -20.55 10.75 -13.05
CA GLU A 25 -19.38 9.87 -12.98
C GLU A 25 -18.55 10.20 -11.73
N VAL A 26 -18.29 9.20 -10.89
CA VAL A 26 -17.58 9.35 -9.59
C VAL A 26 -16.09 9.69 -9.77
N LEU A 27 -15.57 9.64 -11.00
CA LEU A 27 -14.19 9.90 -11.39
C LEU A 27 -14.05 11.25 -12.14
N ASP A 28 -14.47 12.34 -11.52
CA ASP A 28 -14.23 13.69 -12.08
C ASP A 28 -12.71 13.95 -12.22
N ASP A 29 -12.30 14.70 -13.25
CA ASP A 29 -10.90 14.99 -13.61
C ASP A 29 -10.08 15.52 -12.43
N ASP A 30 -10.74 16.28 -11.55
CA ASP A 30 -10.17 16.83 -10.32
C ASP A 30 -9.77 15.76 -9.30
N TRP A 31 -10.52 14.65 -9.22
CA TRP A 31 -10.15 13.51 -8.38
C TRP A 31 -8.91 12.82 -8.93
N LEU A 32 -8.90 12.53 -10.24
CA LEU A 32 -7.80 11.82 -10.87
C LEU A 32 -6.50 12.63 -10.79
N LYS A 33 -6.58 13.95 -10.99
CA LYS A 33 -5.46 14.88 -10.79
C LYS A 33 -4.87 14.80 -9.38
N LYS A 34 -5.72 14.88 -8.34
CA LYS A 34 -5.29 14.77 -6.94
C LYS A 34 -4.72 13.38 -6.64
N ARG A 35 -5.29 12.34 -7.27
CA ARG A 35 -4.86 10.95 -7.11
C ARG A 35 -3.46 10.71 -7.68
N PHE A 36 -3.18 11.20 -8.89
CA PHE A 36 -1.83 11.19 -9.46
C PHE A 36 -0.83 11.99 -8.61
N GLN A 37 -1.23 13.14 -8.10
CA GLN A 37 -0.38 13.91 -7.21
C GLN A 37 0.01 13.12 -5.94
N LEU A 38 -0.94 12.44 -5.30
CA LEU A 38 -0.65 11.58 -4.15
C LEU A 38 0.24 10.40 -4.54
N PHE A 39 -0.01 9.78 -5.69
CA PHE A 39 0.81 8.68 -6.17
C PHE A 39 2.27 9.07 -6.37
N GLU A 40 2.51 10.19 -7.04
CA GLU A 40 3.86 10.71 -7.29
C GLU A 40 4.54 11.27 -6.04
N ASP A 41 3.76 11.85 -5.13
CA ASP A 41 4.29 12.41 -3.88
C ASP A 41 4.62 11.31 -2.85
N TYR A 42 3.89 10.20 -2.83
CA TYR A 42 3.94 9.20 -1.74
C TYR A 42 4.30 7.80 -2.23
N CYS A 43 3.45 7.20 -3.07
CA CYS A 43 3.50 5.77 -3.37
C CYS A 43 4.67 5.41 -4.31
N PHE A 44 4.77 6.08 -5.46
CA PHE A 44 5.81 5.85 -6.46
C PHE A 44 7.25 5.96 -5.92
N PRO A 45 7.65 7.04 -5.21
CA PRO A 45 8.99 7.13 -4.64
C PRO A 45 9.28 6.02 -3.60
N SER A 46 8.24 5.52 -2.92
CA SER A 46 8.39 4.44 -1.92
C SER A 46 8.80 3.11 -2.55
N LEU A 47 8.24 2.76 -3.72
CA LEU A 47 8.64 1.55 -4.44
C LEU A 47 9.89 1.75 -5.29
N LYS A 48 10.07 2.95 -5.86
CA LYS A 48 11.31 3.33 -6.54
C LYS A 48 12.54 3.31 -5.61
N SER A 49 12.37 3.47 -4.31
CA SER A 49 13.46 3.44 -3.32
C SER A 49 13.69 2.11 -2.61
N GLN A 50 12.94 1.04 -2.94
CA GLN A 50 13.18 -0.29 -2.36
C GLN A 50 14.63 -0.73 -2.56
N THR A 51 15.26 -1.23 -1.50
CA THR A 51 16.63 -1.78 -1.52
C THR A 51 16.70 -3.09 -2.30
N ASN A 52 15.60 -3.84 -2.32
CA ASN A 52 15.43 -5.03 -3.13
C ASN A 52 14.46 -4.75 -4.28
N LYS A 53 14.95 -4.92 -5.52
CA LYS A 53 14.20 -4.70 -6.77
C LYS A 53 13.62 -5.96 -7.39
N ASN A 54 13.70 -7.11 -6.71
CA ASN A 54 13.20 -8.38 -7.22
C ASN A 54 11.66 -8.48 -7.06
N PHE A 55 10.92 -7.61 -7.72
CA PHE A 55 9.46 -7.61 -7.75
C PHE A 55 8.95 -7.03 -9.07
N GLU A 56 7.73 -7.36 -9.45
CA GLU A 56 6.97 -6.60 -10.43
C GLU A 56 5.87 -5.81 -9.72
N TRP A 57 5.64 -4.58 -10.15
CA TRP A 57 4.61 -3.73 -9.59
C TRP A 57 3.54 -3.48 -10.63
N TRP A 58 2.48 -4.26 -10.54
CA TRP A 58 1.35 -4.19 -11.44
C TRP A 58 0.37 -3.13 -10.93
N VAL A 59 0.22 -2.06 -11.72
CA VAL A 59 -0.66 -0.95 -11.39
C VAL A 59 -1.80 -0.90 -12.38
N PHE A 60 -3.00 -1.11 -11.88
CA PHE A 60 -4.20 -1.30 -12.70
C PHE A 60 -4.96 0.01 -12.88
N PHE A 61 -5.05 0.44 -14.13
CA PHE A 61 -5.76 1.63 -14.57
C PHE A 61 -7.02 1.24 -15.36
N ASP A 62 -8.00 2.13 -15.36
CA ASP A 62 -9.18 1.99 -16.21
C ASP A 62 -8.81 2.25 -17.69
N THR A 63 -9.35 1.48 -18.64
CA THR A 63 -9.12 1.71 -20.08
C THR A 63 -9.58 3.10 -20.53
N ALA A 64 -10.59 3.66 -19.86
CA ALA A 64 -11.11 5.01 -20.08
C ALA A 64 -10.22 6.13 -19.51
N THR A 65 -9.09 5.81 -18.86
CA THR A 65 -8.13 6.81 -18.35
C THR A 65 -7.75 7.80 -19.46
N PRO A 66 -7.90 9.13 -19.24
CA PRO A 66 -7.60 10.14 -20.25
C PRO A 66 -6.15 10.09 -20.75
N ASN A 67 -5.94 10.45 -22.02
CA ASN A 67 -4.62 10.36 -22.68
C ASN A 67 -3.52 11.14 -21.96
N LEU A 68 -3.83 12.32 -21.42
CA LEU A 68 -2.91 13.10 -20.58
C LEU A 68 -2.30 12.24 -19.46
N TYR A 69 -3.10 11.43 -18.77
CA TYR A 69 -2.62 10.57 -17.70
C TYR A 69 -1.94 9.30 -18.22
N LYS A 70 -2.31 8.81 -19.41
CA LYS A 70 -1.57 7.72 -20.07
C LYS A 70 -0.13 8.15 -20.40
N GLU A 71 0.07 9.38 -20.85
CA GLU A 71 1.42 9.94 -21.06
C GLU A 71 2.21 10.04 -19.74
N GLU A 72 1.58 10.43 -18.63
CA GLU A 72 2.22 10.41 -17.31
C GLU A 72 2.59 8.99 -16.86
N ILE A 73 1.70 8.02 -17.08
CA ILE A 73 1.95 6.59 -16.79
C ILE A 73 3.16 6.07 -17.58
N GLU A 74 3.32 6.46 -18.84
CA GLU A 74 4.48 6.11 -19.66
C GLU A 74 5.78 6.71 -19.10
N LYS A 75 5.75 7.99 -18.69
CA LYS A 75 6.90 8.63 -18.03
C LYS A 75 7.30 7.90 -16.74
N LEU A 76 6.34 7.46 -15.94
CA LEU A 76 6.60 6.70 -14.71
C LEU A 76 7.20 5.31 -15.01
N SER A 77 6.73 4.64 -16.06
CA SER A 77 7.28 3.36 -16.53
C SER A 77 8.74 3.49 -16.97
N ALA A 78 9.10 4.58 -17.65
CA ALA A 78 10.47 4.87 -18.02
C ALA A 78 11.40 5.11 -16.80
N LEU A 79 10.85 5.59 -15.68
CA LEU A 79 11.61 5.89 -14.46
C LEU A 79 11.82 4.68 -13.54
N LEU A 80 11.01 3.63 -13.67
CA LEU A 80 11.07 2.43 -12.85
C LEU A 80 10.63 1.20 -13.68
N PRO A 81 11.56 0.37 -14.18
CA PRO A 81 11.23 -0.82 -14.96
C PRO A 81 10.34 -1.84 -14.24
N ASN A 82 10.32 -1.81 -12.90
CA ASN A 82 9.42 -2.63 -12.10
C ASN A 82 7.96 -2.18 -12.18
N PHE A 83 7.68 -0.92 -12.51
CA PHE A 83 6.33 -0.38 -12.66
C PHE A 83 5.74 -0.84 -14.00
N MET A 84 4.69 -1.64 -13.92
CA MET A 84 4.04 -2.29 -15.04
C MET A 84 2.58 -1.84 -15.07
N PRO A 85 2.22 -0.82 -15.86
CA PRO A 85 0.82 -0.41 -15.99
C PRO A 85 0.03 -1.51 -16.69
N LYS A 86 -1.14 -1.82 -16.15
CA LYS A 86 -2.12 -2.76 -16.71
C LYS A 86 -3.44 -2.02 -16.88
N PHE A 87 -4.13 -2.20 -18.00
CA PHE A 87 -5.41 -1.55 -18.26
C PHE A 87 -6.54 -2.59 -18.24
N LYS A 88 -7.61 -2.29 -17.50
CA LYS A 88 -8.80 -3.14 -17.35
C LYS A 88 -10.05 -2.31 -17.58
N GLU A 89 -11.11 -2.94 -18.05
CA GLU A 89 -12.37 -2.24 -18.37
C GLU A 89 -13.11 -1.77 -17.11
N SER A 90 -12.90 -2.44 -15.97
CA SER A 90 -13.56 -2.13 -14.71
C SER A 90 -12.89 -2.86 -13.54
N TYR A 91 -13.32 -2.54 -12.33
CA TYR A 91 -12.98 -3.28 -11.12
C TYR A 91 -13.42 -4.75 -11.18
N GLN A 92 -14.57 -5.04 -11.78
CA GLN A 92 -15.05 -6.42 -11.93
C GLN A 92 -14.16 -7.22 -12.88
N ASP A 93 -13.79 -6.63 -14.03
CA ASP A 93 -12.84 -7.24 -14.97
C ASP A 93 -11.50 -7.55 -14.28
N PHE A 94 -10.97 -6.59 -13.51
CA PHE A 94 -9.78 -6.83 -12.68
C PHE A 94 -9.95 -8.02 -11.72
N GLN A 95 -11.06 -8.07 -10.97
CA GLN A 95 -11.30 -9.16 -10.00
C GLN A 95 -11.41 -10.53 -10.69
N ASP A 96 -12.10 -10.59 -11.82
CA ASP A 96 -12.34 -11.83 -12.55
C ASP A 96 -11.08 -12.38 -13.23
N THR A 97 -10.14 -11.49 -13.61
CA THR A 97 -9.01 -11.84 -14.47
C THR A 97 -7.65 -11.81 -13.80
N LEU A 98 -7.49 -11.17 -12.63
CA LEU A 98 -6.18 -11.01 -11.98
C LEU A 98 -5.41 -12.32 -11.83
N ALA A 99 -6.06 -13.36 -11.30
CA ALA A 99 -5.42 -14.67 -11.09
C ALA A 99 -4.98 -15.30 -12.42
N LYS A 100 -5.80 -15.17 -13.47
CA LYS A 100 -5.49 -15.66 -14.81
C LYS A 100 -4.31 -14.91 -15.42
N ASP A 101 -4.30 -13.57 -15.35
CA ASP A 101 -3.21 -12.74 -15.86
C ASP A 101 -1.86 -13.10 -15.19
N LEU A 102 -1.87 -13.35 -13.87
CA LEU A 102 -0.69 -13.78 -13.12
C LEU A 102 -0.21 -15.17 -13.51
N LEU A 103 -1.14 -16.12 -13.74
CA LEU A 103 -0.80 -17.46 -14.22
C LEU A 103 -0.21 -17.42 -15.63
N GLU A 104 -0.72 -16.56 -16.52
CA GLU A 104 -0.17 -16.34 -17.84
C GLU A 104 1.23 -15.73 -17.78
N GLU A 105 1.46 -14.72 -16.92
CA GLU A 105 2.78 -14.12 -16.72
C GLU A 105 3.82 -15.13 -16.24
N ILE A 106 3.43 -16.09 -15.39
CA ILE A 106 4.36 -17.09 -14.86
C ILE A 106 4.38 -18.40 -15.66
N HIS A 107 3.61 -18.48 -16.75
CA HIS A 107 3.55 -19.67 -17.59
C HIS A 107 4.95 -20.05 -18.09
N GLY A 108 5.32 -21.33 -17.97
CA GLY A 108 6.63 -21.85 -18.36
C GLY A 108 7.79 -21.48 -17.42
N LYS A 109 7.55 -20.70 -16.35
CA LYS A 109 8.56 -20.39 -15.33
C LYS A 109 8.58 -21.49 -14.26
N ASN A 110 9.77 -21.98 -13.91
CA ASN A 110 9.94 -22.95 -12.82
C ASN A 110 9.97 -22.23 -11.46
N LEU A 111 8.79 -22.00 -10.88
CA LEU A 111 8.61 -21.29 -9.60
C LEU A 111 8.07 -22.23 -8.53
N ASP A 112 8.68 -22.19 -7.34
CA ASP A 112 8.13 -22.87 -6.16
C ASP A 112 6.92 -22.10 -5.61
N VAL A 113 7.06 -20.76 -5.51
CA VAL A 113 6.04 -19.89 -4.87
C VAL A 113 5.83 -18.58 -5.63
N ILE A 114 4.62 -18.01 -5.50
CA ILE A 114 4.32 -16.62 -5.82
C ILE A 114 3.99 -15.84 -4.55
N ILE A 115 4.27 -14.55 -4.59
CA ILE A 115 3.88 -13.59 -3.56
C ILE A 115 3.04 -12.52 -4.24
N THR A 116 1.84 -12.26 -3.74
CA THR A 116 1.02 -11.13 -4.17
C THR A 116 0.82 -10.18 -2.98
N THR A 117 1.16 -8.91 -3.14
CA THR A 117 1.15 -7.90 -2.07
C THR A 117 0.23 -6.74 -2.44
N ARG A 118 -0.63 -6.32 -1.49
CA ARG A 118 -1.50 -5.14 -1.68
C ARG A 118 -0.73 -3.86 -1.35
N LEU A 119 -0.89 -2.83 -2.19
CA LEU A 119 -0.50 -1.47 -1.86
C LEU A 119 -1.46 -0.49 -2.54
N ASP A 120 -2.07 0.39 -1.75
CA ASP A 120 -2.89 1.48 -2.29
C ASP A 120 -2.00 2.59 -2.89
N ASN A 121 -2.55 3.33 -3.85
CA ASN A 121 -1.81 4.29 -4.68
C ASN A 121 -1.43 5.60 -3.97
N ASP A 122 -1.80 5.78 -2.71
CA ASP A 122 -1.44 6.94 -1.89
C ASP A 122 -0.63 6.56 -0.65
N ASP A 123 -0.36 5.27 -0.46
CA ASP A 123 0.34 4.74 0.71
C ASP A 123 1.82 4.46 0.42
N VAL A 124 2.62 4.35 1.49
CA VAL A 124 4.09 4.31 1.41
C VAL A 124 4.63 3.04 2.02
N PHE A 125 5.47 2.31 1.30
CA PHE A 125 6.32 1.28 1.88
C PHE A 125 7.67 1.82 2.34
N SER A 126 8.18 1.30 3.44
CA SER A 126 9.59 1.51 3.82
C SER A 126 10.51 0.92 2.76
N ASN A 127 11.73 1.43 2.65
CA ASN A 127 12.73 1.01 1.67
C ASN A 127 13.12 -0.49 1.79
N ASN A 128 12.77 -1.16 2.88
CA ASN A 128 13.09 -2.58 3.13
C ASN A 128 11.84 -3.47 3.21
N ALA A 129 10.66 -2.99 2.82
CA ALA A 129 9.41 -3.76 2.89
C ALA A 129 9.49 -5.03 2.03
N VAL A 130 9.94 -4.90 0.77
CA VAL A 130 10.09 -6.03 -0.15
C VAL A 130 11.08 -7.06 0.40
N ALA A 131 12.23 -6.61 0.91
CA ALA A 131 13.22 -7.50 1.51
C ALA A 131 12.68 -8.22 2.75
N ALA A 132 11.90 -7.54 3.59
CA ALA A 132 11.29 -8.15 4.77
C ALA A 132 10.34 -9.30 4.39
N LEU A 133 9.50 -9.10 3.37
CA LEU A 133 8.61 -10.15 2.86
C LEU A 133 9.40 -11.33 2.27
N GLN A 134 10.36 -11.05 1.38
CA GLN A 134 11.11 -12.09 0.66
C GLN A 134 12.11 -12.87 1.53
N ASN A 135 12.50 -12.36 2.68
CA ASN A 135 13.37 -13.09 3.61
C ASN A 135 12.59 -14.08 4.51
N ASN A 136 11.26 -14.14 4.39
CA ASN A 136 10.38 -14.98 5.23
C ASN A 136 9.53 -15.95 4.39
N LEU A 137 10.06 -16.41 3.25
CA LEU A 137 9.36 -17.40 2.42
C LEU A 137 9.26 -18.75 3.13
N VAL A 138 8.16 -19.43 2.88
CA VAL A 138 7.84 -20.78 3.36
C VAL A 138 7.24 -21.58 2.20
N ASP A 139 7.20 -22.89 2.33
CA ASP A 139 6.72 -23.85 1.32
C ASP A 139 5.23 -24.18 1.47
N TYR A 140 4.45 -23.31 2.12
CA TYR A 140 3.01 -23.47 2.31
C TYR A 140 2.27 -22.15 2.17
N LYS A 141 1.02 -22.22 1.71
CA LYS A 141 0.16 -21.05 1.55
C LYS A 141 -0.07 -20.34 2.88
N CYS A 142 0.24 -19.04 2.94
CA CYS A 142 0.09 -18.24 4.16
C CYS A 142 0.02 -16.74 3.88
N ILE A 143 -0.35 -15.98 4.91
CA ILE A 143 -0.26 -14.52 4.90
C ILE A 143 1.07 -14.10 5.51
N LEU A 144 1.83 -13.32 4.76
CA LEU A 144 2.97 -12.56 5.27
C LEU A 144 2.47 -11.16 5.63
N GLU A 145 2.61 -10.77 6.90
CA GLU A 145 2.14 -9.47 7.36
C GLU A 145 3.24 -8.64 8.02
N MET A 146 3.16 -7.33 7.78
CA MET A 146 3.98 -6.33 8.44
C MET A 146 3.09 -5.58 9.42
N PRO A 147 2.98 -6.01 10.69
CA PRO A 147 1.94 -5.52 11.59
C PRO A 147 2.19 -4.08 12.07
N ILE A 148 3.44 -3.63 12.05
CA ILE A 148 3.80 -2.30 12.55
C ILE A 148 3.91 -1.33 11.37
N GLY A 149 3.27 -0.17 11.53
CA GLY A 149 3.33 0.91 10.57
C GLY A 149 2.87 2.23 11.16
N TYR A 150 2.60 3.19 10.29
CA TYR A 150 2.18 4.53 10.68
C TYR A 150 0.91 4.97 9.98
N ASN A 151 0.08 5.73 10.68
CA ASN A 151 -0.92 6.58 10.03
C ASN A 151 -0.37 8.01 9.98
N LEU A 152 -0.34 8.57 8.78
CA LEU A 152 0.10 9.93 8.50
C LEU A 152 -1.11 10.79 8.11
N GLU A 153 -1.60 11.56 9.06
CA GLU A 153 -2.69 12.51 8.85
C GLU A 153 -2.14 13.81 8.25
N ILE A 154 -2.56 14.14 7.03
CA ILE A 154 -2.20 15.37 6.33
C ILE A 154 -3.25 16.43 6.64
N GLY A 155 -2.82 17.58 7.17
CA GLY A 155 -3.71 18.69 7.47
C GLY A 155 -2.92 19.96 7.79
N LYS A 156 -3.56 20.92 8.49
CA LYS A 156 -2.88 22.14 8.95
C LYS A 156 -1.62 21.83 9.77
N VAL A 157 -1.67 20.75 10.53
CA VAL A 157 -0.54 20.16 11.26
C VAL A 157 -0.56 18.67 11.01
N ASN A 158 0.49 18.16 10.38
CA ASN A 158 0.58 16.72 10.13
C ASN A 158 0.79 15.97 11.43
N LYS A 159 0.14 14.81 11.56
CA LYS A 159 0.27 13.94 12.74
C LYS A 159 0.71 12.56 12.29
N LEU A 160 1.69 12.00 13.01
CA LEU A 160 2.15 10.64 12.80
C LEU A 160 1.72 9.77 13.98
N ARG A 161 1.09 8.64 13.70
CA ARG A 161 0.63 7.68 14.72
C ARG A 161 1.22 6.32 14.46
N LYS A 162 1.88 5.75 15.45
CA LYS A 162 2.35 4.36 15.40
C LYS A 162 1.19 3.40 15.61
N MET A 163 1.10 2.43 14.71
CA MET A 163 0.08 1.40 14.69
C MET A 163 0.72 0.02 14.89
N ASN A 164 -0.04 -0.86 15.54
CA ASN A 164 0.14 -2.31 15.45
C ASN A 164 -1.20 -2.87 14.96
N TYR A 165 -1.22 -3.30 13.71
CA TYR A 165 -2.43 -3.69 13.00
C TYR A 165 -2.17 -4.97 12.19
N LEU A 166 -2.65 -6.09 12.72
CA LEU A 166 -2.67 -7.39 12.03
C LEU A 166 -3.73 -7.39 10.94
N LEU A 167 -3.49 -8.14 9.87
CA LEU A 167 -4.35 -8.17 8.68
C LEU A 167 -4.70 -6.76 8.19
N ASN A 168 -3.71 -5.87 8.18
CA ASN A 168 -3.84 -4.50 7.65
C ASN A 168 -3.99 -4.51 6.12
N PRO A 169 -4.31 -3.37 5.48
CA PRO A 169 -4.50 -3.30 4.02
C PRO A 169 -3.29 -3.71 3.16
N PHE A 170 -2.10 -3.88 3.76
CA PHE A 170 -0.82 -4.13 3.09
C PHE A 170 -0.29 -5.55 3.25
N ILE A 171 -1.17 -6.51 3.53
CA ILE A 171 -0.79 -7.93 3.60
C ILE A 171 -0.26 -8.45 2.27
N SER A 172 0.50 -9.54 2.35
CA SER A 172 0.90 -10.35 1.21
C SER A 172 0.38 -11.77 1.36
N LEU A 173 -0.07 -12.36 0.26
CA LEU A 173 -0.37 -13.78 0.17
C LEU A 173 0.79 -14.50 -0.51
N LEU A 174 1.33 -15.51 0.16
CA LEU A 174 2.29 -16.45 -0.41
C LEU A 174 1.53 -17.71 -0.82
N GLU A 175 1.69 -18.14 -2.07
CA GLU A 175 1.04 -19.34 -2.63
C GLU A 175 2.06 -20.23 -3.32
N ASN A 176 1.93 -21.55 -3.19
CA ASN A 176 2.73 -22.50 -3.95
C ASN A 176 2.21 -22.58 -5.39
N VAL A 177 3.11 -22.74 -6.36
CA VAL A 177 2.77 -22.72 -7.80
C VAL A 177 2.94 -24.10 -8.45
N GLN A 178 3.16 -25.16 -7.65
CA GLN A 178 3.42 -26.49 -8.20
C GLN A 178 2.23 -27.01 -9.04
N ASN A 179 2.49 -27.21 -10.34
CA ASN A 179 1.69 -27.79 -11.41
C ASN A 179 0.15 -27.83 -11.25
N ASN A 180 -0.54 -27.00 -12.04
CA ASN A 180 -2.00 -26.97 -12.28
C ASN A 180 -2.90 -26.59 -11.10
N GLN A 181 -2.35 -26.01 -10.03
CA GLN A 181 -3.19 -25.43 -8.98
C GLN A 181 -3.63 -24.01 -9.35
N SER A 182 -4.93 -23.74 -9.18
CA SER A 182 -5.47 -22.39 -9.22
C SER A 182 -4.86 -21.55 -8.09
N ILE A 183 -4.45 -20.33 -8.38
CA ILE A 183 -4.05 -19.34 -7.39
C ILE A 183 -5.23 -18.43 -7.05
N GLU A 184 -5.28 -17.91 -5.83
CA GLU A 184 -6.32 -16.96 -5.41
C GLU A 184 -5.86 -15.51 -5.54
N THR A 185 -4.59 -15.24 -5.25
CA THR A 185 -4.02 -13.90 -5.06
C THR A 185 -4.59 -13.16 -3.84
N VAL A 186 -3.83 -12.19 -3.34
CA VAL A 186 -4.18 -11.41 -2.13
C VAL A 186 -5.47 -10.58 -2.26
N TYR A 187 -5.99 -10.40 -3.48
CA TYR A 187 -7.22 -9.66 -3.77
C TYR A 187 -8.48 -10.55 -3.84
N ALA A 188 -8.37 -11.88 -3.73
CA ALA A 188 -9.52 -12.79 -3.65
C ALA A 188 -10.46 -12.49 -2.47
N HIS A 189 -9.92 -11.91 -1.40
CA HIS A 189 -10.68 -11.49 -0.21
C HIS A 189 -10.26 -10.10 0.25
N GLN A 190 -11.10 -9.44 1.04
CA GLN A 190 -10.70 -8.23 1.74
C GLN A 190 -9.60 -8.56 2.76
N HIS A 191 -8.71 -7.61 3.03
CA HIS A 191 -7.52 -7.87 3.85
C HIS A 191 -7.87 -8.45 5.24
N GLY A 192 -8.97 -8.00 5.85
CA GLY A 192 -9.45 -8.47 7.14
C GLY A 192 -10.11 -9.85 7.13
N GLU A 193 -10.41 -10.43 5.96
CA GLU A 193 -11.13 -11.70 5.81
C GLU A 193 -10.20 -12.93 5.76
N TRP A 194 -8.88 -12.71 5.58
CA TRP A 194 -7.84 -13.75 5.56
C TRP A 194 -7.54 -14.37 6.95
N THR A 195 -8.55 -14.47 7.81
CA THR A 195 -8.40 -14.96 9.18
C THR A 195 -8.07 -16.45 9.28
N HIS A 196 -8.52 -17.22 8.28
CA HIS A 196 -8.45 -18.69 8.20
C HIS A 196 -7.06 -19.23 7.83
N LEU A 197 -6.19 -18.41 7.22
CA LEU A 197 -4.81 -18.82 6.91
C LEU A 197 -3.87 -18.62 8.09
N LYS A 198 -2.74 -19.33 8.07
CA LYS A 198 -1.61 -19.05 8.96
C LYS A 198 -1.01 -17.68 8.63
N LYS A 199 -0.69 -16.90 9.65
CA LYS A 199 -0.08 -15.57 9.54
C LYS A 199 1.36 -15.61 10.01
N ILE A 200 2.27 -14.97 9.28
CA ILE A 200 3.67 -14.82 9.63
C ILE A 200 3.98 -13.33 9.74
N ASN A 201 4.33 -12.89 10.96
CA ASN A 201 4.84 -11.55 11.20
C ASN A 201 6.28 -11.47 10.70
N VAL A 202 6.51 -10.87 9.54
CA VAL A 202 7.83 -10.86 8.88
C VAL A 202 8.83 -9.88 9.50
N THR A 203 8.35 -9.01 10.39
CA THR A 203 9.13 -7.90 10.93
C THR A 203 8.57 -7.36 12.25
N LYS A 204 9.46 -6.79 13.06
CA LYS A 204 9.13 -6.01 14.27
C LYS A 204 9.33 -4.50 14.07
N LYS A 205 9.66 -4.06 12.85
CA LYS A 205 9.88 -2.66 12.48
C LYS A 205 8.66 -2.10 11.72
N PRO A 206 8.48 -0.78 11.68
CA PRO A 206 7.49 -0.15 10.82
C PRO A 206 7.85 -0.32 9.35
N HIS A 207 6.92 -0.79 8.51
CA HIS A 207 7.18 -0.98 7.07
C HIS A 207 6.15 -0.36 6.13
N TRP A 208 5.08 0.23 6.65
CA TRP A 208 4.10 0.96 5.85
C TRP A 208 3.68 2.27 6.52
N ILE A 209 3.25 3.23 5.70
CA ILE A 209 2.54 4.43 6.11
C ILE A 209 1.23 4.46 5.35
N GLN A 210 0.13 4.50 6.09
CA GLN A 210 -1.18 4.82 5.56
C GLN A 210 -1.35 6.35 5.56
N VAL A 211 -1.51 6.94 4.40
CA VAL A 211 -1.65 8.38 4.22
C VAL A 211 -3.12 8.77 4.29
N ILE A 212 -3.47 9.58 5.28
CA ILE A 212 -4.84 10.04 5.52
C ILE A 212 -4.93 11.49 5.06
N HIS A 213 -5.69 11.73 3.98
CA HIS A 213 -5.94 13.05 3.39
C HIS A 213 -7.44 13.33 3.23
N GLY A 214 -7.83 14.61 3.24
CA GLY A 214 -9.22 15.05 3.14
C GLY A 214 -10.03 15.01 4.47
N ASN A 215 -11.35 15.21 4.37
CA ASN A 215 -12.27 15.26 5.51
C ASN A 215 -12.74 13.89 6.02
N ASN A 216 -12.17 12.78 5.52
CA ASN A 216 -12.42 11.43 6.04
C ASN A 216 -11.72 11.20 7.40
N VAL A 217 -11.79 12.19 8.29
CA VAL A 217 -11.49 12.10 9.72
C VAL A 217 -12.64 11.41 10.47
N SER A 218 -13.36 10.50 9.81
CA SER A 218 -14.41 9.71 10.43
C SER A 218 -13.92 8.29 10.62
N ASN A 219 -13.57 7.99 11.88
CA ASN A 219 -13.54 6.68 12.55
C ASN A 219 -12.29 6.54 13.40
N GLN A 220 -12.46 6.85 14.69
CA GLN A 220 -11.58 6.56 15.83
C GLN A 220 -10.08 6.71 15.55
N VAL A 221 -9.48 7.77 16.11
CA VAL A 221 -8.04 7.98 16.12
C VAL A 221 -7.33 6.79 16.78
N LYS A 222 -6.94 5.79 15.99
CA LYS A 222 -6.20 4.61 16.44
C LYS A 222 -4.70 4.91 16.44
N GLY A 223 -3.98 4.24 17.33
CA GLY A 223 -2.53 4.34 17.43
C GLY A 223 -2.01 5.47 18.32
N LYS A 224 -0.72 5.37 18.64
CA LYS A 224 -0.02 6.31 19.53
C LYS A 224 0.60 7.43 18.70
N GLU A 225 0.23 8.68 18.98
CA GLU A 225 0.91 9.85 18.38
C GLU A 225 2.39 9.84 18.75
N ILE A 226 3.26 10.00 17.76
CA ILE A 226 4.72 10.01 17.92
C ILE A 226 5.33 11.20 17.19
N PHE A 227 6.58 11.51 17.53
CA PHE A 227 7.39 12.45 16.77
C PHE A 227 7.75 11.87 15.41
N ALA A 228 7.73 12.70 14.38
CA ALA A 228 8.10 12.27 13.03
C ALA A 228 9.62 12.14 12.89
N PHE A 229 10.38 12.96 13.62
CA PHE A 229 11.83 12.92 13.63
C PHE A 229 12.36 11.52 13.99
N GLY A 230 13.18 10.95 13.11
CA GLY A 230 13.74 9.60 13.25
C GLY A 230 12.76 8.46 12.94
N ALA A 231 11.46 8.63 13.18
CA ALA A 231 10.44 7.60 12.95
C ALA A 231 10.28 7.24 11.46
N LEU A 232 10.49 8.22 10.59
CA LEU A 232 10.38 8.09 9.13
C LEU A 232 11.71 7.72 8.46
N LYS A 233 12.75 7.46 9.26
CA LYS A 233 14.03 6.97 8.72
C LYS A 233 13.78 5.63 8.01
N GLY A 234 14.14 5.56 6.73
CA GLY A 234 13.92 4.39 5.90
C GLY A 234 12.58 4.36 5.16
N PHE A 235 11.84 5.48 5.15
CA PHE A 235 10.74 5.73 4.22
C PHE A 235 11.16 6.82 3.24
N THR A 236 10.80 6.68 1.96
CA THR A 236 11.12 7.66 0.91
C THR A 236 9.85 8.12 0.24
N PHE A 237 9.57 9.42 0.33
CA PHE A 237 8.44 10.09 -0.30
C PHE A 237 8.74 11.60 -0.38
N ASN A 238 8.06 12.31 -1.28
CA ASN A 238 8.31 13.72 -1.55
C ASN A 238 7.58 14.65 -0.56
N LYS A 239 6.44 14.22 0.00
CA LYS A 239 5.62 14.99 0.95
C LYS A 239 5.03 14.11 2.05
N PRO A 240 4.64 14.68 3.20
CA PRO A 240 4.88 16.06 3.62
C PRO A 240 6.19 16.15 4.41
N LYS A 241 6.84 17.31 4.34
CA LYS A 241 7.92 17.63 5.27
C LYS A 241 7.29 18.02 6.62
N PHE A 242 7.68 17.33 7.68
CA PHE A 242 7.25 17.67 9.04
C PHE A 242 8.03 18.90 9.53
N SER A 243 7.35 19.88 10.13
CA SER A 243 8.05 20.98 10.78
C SER A 243 8.52 20.58 12.18
N THR A 244 9.77 20.93 12.51
CA THR A 244 10.35 20.78 13.87
C THR A 244 9.50 21.45 14.95
N SER A 245 8.76 22.52 14.60
CA SER A 245 7.83 23.21 15.50
C SER A 245 6.66 22.32 15.96
N ASN A 246 6.23 21.34 15.15
CA ASN A 246 5.14 20.43 15.51
C ASN A 246 5.61 19.38 16.52
N ASP A 247 6.82 18.85 16.35
CA ASP A 247 7.43 17.94 17.32
C ASP A 247 7.60 18.64 18.69
N ILE A 248 8.01 19.90 18.71
CA ILE A 248 8.10 20.69 19.96
C ILE A 248 6.72 20.84 20.63
N LYS A 249 5.66 21.13 19.86
CA LYS A 249 4.29 21.23 20.40
C LYS A 249 3.81 19.91 20.99
N LEU A 250 4.05 18.80 20.31
CA LEU A 250 3.70 17.47 20.81
C LEU A 250 4.47 17.12 22.08
N ALA A 251 5.75 17.48 22.17
CA ALA A 251 6.58 17.25 23.35
C ALA A 251 6.02 17.99 24.57
N LYS A 252 5.70 19.29 24.42
CA LYS A 252 5.05 20.09 25.47
C LYS A 252 3.73 19.47 25.93
N LYS A 253 2.91 18.95 25.00
CA LYS A 253 1.63 18.29 25.31
C LYS A 253 1.84 16.99 26.09
N GLN A 254 2.78 16.14 25.69
CA GLN A 254 3.08 14.87 26.37
C GLN A 254 3.66 15.11 27.78
N ILE A 255 4.56 16.08 27.94
CA ILE A 255 5.11 16.49 29.24
C ILE A 255 4.00 16.96 30.17
N LYS A 256 3.13 17.87 29.72
CA LYS A 256 1.97 18.33 30.52
C LYS A 256 1.07 17.17 30.95
N LYS A 257 0.78 16.22 30.06
CA LYS A 257 -0.03 15.04 30.39
C LYS A 257 0.64 14.16 31.45
N LYS A 258 1.96 13.95 31.35
CA LYS A 258 2.73 13.18 32.33
C LYS A 258 2.77 13.86 33.70
N ILE A 259 3.01 15.17 33.74
CA ILE A 259 2.97 15.96 35.00
C ILE A 259 1.60 15.85 35.66
N LYS A 260 0.50 16.02 34.90
CA LYS A 260 -0.86 15.88 35.44
C LYS A 260 -1.14 14.48 35.99
N SER A 261 -0.62 13.42 35.36
CA SER A 261 -0.79 12.06 35.87
C SER A 261 0.00 11.75 37.15
N ILE A 262 1.08 12.50 37.40
CA ILE A 262 1.88 12.37 38.63
C ILE A 262 1.25 13.17 39.77
N LEU A 263 0.73 14.37 39.49
CA LEU A 263 0.08 15.23 40.50
C LEU A 263 -1.30 14.72 40.96
N ASN A 264 -1.93 13.83 40.19
CA ASN A 264 -3.22 13.22 40.51
C ASN A 264 -3.08 11.80 41.10
N ARG A 265 -1.88 11.40 41.52
CA ARG A 265 -1.60 10.16 42.27
C ARG A 265 -1.15 10.54 43.68
#